data_AF-A0A7C3DKA6-F1
#
_entry.id   AF-A0A7C3DKA6-F1
#
_cell.length_a   1.000
_cell.length_b   1.000
_cell.length_c   1.000
_cell.angle_alpha   90.00
_cell.angle_beta   90.00
_cell.angle_gamma   90.00
#
_symmetry.space_group_name_H-M   'P 1'
#
loop_
_entity.id
_entity.type
_entity.pdbx_description
1 polymer ?
#
loop_
_entity_poly.entity_id
_entity_poly.type
_entity_poly.pdbx_seq_one_letter_code
_entity_poly.pdbx_strand_id
1 'polypeptide(L)'
;MTGNGSHPRGGEWGGLLLPILGSFVSFAIVFTVTFYFANGRSFKPGHLREQAQADSTQAPEVDSLAIMRAQLDSLQNLVDSTATVLKQLSAEVARRQEELKNLQNKLASASDAVHQEKLRRARKIANILAALPDSAVAAMAARLPDDLLVAVLQKSREKDAAKLLAVVGPSRAAGLTRKLVNLN
;
A
#
# COMPACT_ATOMS: atom_id res chain seq x y z
N MET A 1 -8.39 60.13 5.54
CA MET A 1 -9.05 59.20 4.61
C MET A 1 -8.25 57.89 4.64
N THR A 2 -8.40 57.06 5.67
CA THR A 2 -9.35 55.93 5.79
C THR A 2 -9.13 54.84 4.75
N GLY A 3 -8.63 53.69 5.20
CA GLY A 3 -8.51 52.47 4.42
C GLY A 3 -7.87 51.32 5.20
N ASN A 4 -8.33 51.11 6.44
CA ASN A 4 -7.97 49.98 7.29
C ASN A 4 -8.70 48.73 6.79
N GLY A 5 -7.96 47.71 6.35
CA GLY A 5 -8.50 46.45 5.82
C GLY A 5 -8.00 45.26 6.62
N SER A 6 -8.74 44.91 7.67
CA SER A 6 -8.49 43.78 8.56
C SER A 6 -9.40 42.58 8.27
N HIS A 7 -8.79 41.39 8.23
CA HIS A 7 -9.36 40.02 8.37
C HIS A 7 -10.07 39.40 7.15
N PRO A 8 -10.20 38.04 7.06
CA PRO A 8 -9.78 37.00 8.01
C PRO A 8 -8.88 35.88 7.44
N ARG A 9 -8.28 35.14 8.37
CA ARG A 9 -7.68 33.81 8.20
C ARG A 9 -8.75 32.81 7.70
N GLY A 10 -8.63 32.35 6.46
CA GLY A 10 -9.12 31.03 6.04
C GLY A 10 -7.93 30.08 6.15
N GLY A 11 -7.97 29.01 6.93
CA GLY A 11 -9.04 28.04 7.04
C GLY A 11 -8.47 26.73 6.52
N GLU A 12 -7.71 26.06 7.38
CA GLU A 12 -7.14 24.74 7.19
C GLU A 12 -8.24 23.73 6.80
N TRP A 13 -8.39 23.43 5.50
CA TRP A 13 -9.22 22.32 5.04
C TRP A 13 -8.59 21.72 3.78
N GLY A 14 -7.80 20.67 3.96
CA GLY A 14 -7.20 19.92 2.85
C GLY A 14 -6.58 18.59 3.24
N GLY A 15 -6.44 18.28 4.53
CA GLY A 15 -6.09 16.96 5.03
C GLY A 15 -7.28 16.31 5.69
N LEU A 16 -8.15 15.63 4.93
CA LEU A 16 -9.17 14.69 5.45
C LEU A 16 -9.90 13.95 4.31
N LEU A 17 -9.15 13.27 3.43
CA LEU A 17 -9.72 12.28 2.50
C LEU A 17 -9.02 10.92 2.61
N LEU A 18 -8.59 10.56 3.82
CA LEU A 18 -7.87 9.31 4.09
C LEU A 18 -8.28 8.58 5.39
N PRO A 19 -9.55 8.61 5.83
CA PRO A 19 -10.08 7.50 6.63
C PRO A 19 -11.33 6.83 6.04
N ILE A 20 -11.77 7.20 4.83
CA ILE A 20 -13.05 6.71 4.29
C ILE A 20 -12.95 5.23 3.83
N LEU A 21 -11.80 4.78 3.33
CA LEU A 21 -11.65 3.38 2.86
C LEU A 21 -11.58 2.33 3.98
N GLY A 22 -11.11 2.69 5.18
CA GLY A 22 -11.11 1.76 6.34
C GLY A 22 -12.51 1.57 6.94
N SER A 23 -13.36 2.60 6.84
CA SER A 23 -14.72 2.58 7.38
C SER A 23 -15.66 1.66 6.57
N PHE A 24 -15.50 1.59 5.24
CA PHE A 24 -16.34 0.72 4.40
C PHE A 24 -16.13 -0.78 4.65
N VAL A 25 -14.90 -1.22 4.94
CA VAL A 25 -14.63 -2.64 5.26
C VAL A 25 -15.23 -3.02 6.61
N SER A 26 -15.09 -2.15 7.61
CA SER A 26 -15.73 -2.36 8.92
C SER A 26 -17.26 -2.33 8.81
N PHE A 27 -17.82 -1.42 8.02
CA PHE A 27 -19.26 -1.36 7.75
C PHE A 27 -19.76 -2.60 7.02
N ALA A 28 -19.02 -3.10 6.03
CA ALA A 28 -19.37 -4.33 5.33
C ALA A 28 -19.41 -5.53 6.29
N ILE A 29 -18.39 -5.69 7.15
CA ILE A 29 -18.36 -6.81 8.11
C ILE A 29 -19.52 -6.72 9.12
N VAL A 30 -19.76 -5.53 9.69
CA VAL A 30 -20.88 -5.32 10.62
C VAL A 30 -22.20 -5.57 9.91
N PHE A 31 -22.37 -5.08 8.68
CA PHE A 31 -23.58 -5.29 7.89
C PHE A 31 -23.81 -6.76 7.57
N THR A 32 -22.79 -7.54 7.19
CA THR A 32 -22.95 -8.98 6.93
C THR A 32 -23.33 -9.73 8.20
N VAL A 33 -22.71 -9.42 9.34
CA VAL A 33 -23.03 -10.06 10.64
C VAL A 33 -24.44 -9.71 11.08
N THR A 34 -24.84 -8.43 11.02
CA THR A 34 -26.19 -7.99 11.38
C THR A 34 -27.24 -8.54 10.42
N PHE A 35 -26.95 -8.59 9.11
CA PHE A 35 -27.87 -9.14 8.10
C PHE A 35 -28.05 -10.65 8.27
N TYR A 36 -27.00 -11.39 8.65
CA TYR A 36 -27.09 -12.82 8.94
C TYR A 36 -27.90 -13.07 10.24
N PHE A 37 -27.74 -12.21 11.25
CA PHE A 37 -28.52 -12.30 12.49
C PHE A 37 -29.98 -11.90 12.30
N ALA A 38 -30.26 -10.91 11.46
CA ALA A 38 -31.61 -10.45 11.15
C ALA A 38 -32.38 -11.42 10.24
N ASN A 39 -31.71 -12.07 9.28
CA ASN A 39 -32.35 -13.02 8.35
C ASN A 39 -32.26 -14.49 8.80
N GLY A 40 -31.44 -14.81 9.80
CA GLY A 40 -31.27 -16.17 10.35
C GLY A 40 -32.44 -16.71 11.19
N ARG A 41 -33.55 -15.95 11.34
CA ARG A 41 -34.75 -16.36 12.08
C ARG A 41 -36.03 -16.42 11.24
N SER A 42 -35.94 -16.91 10.01
CA SER A 42 -37.13 -17.39 9.28
C SER A 42 -37.02 -18.89 9.02
N PHE A 43 -36.98 -19.66 10.11
CA PHE A 43 -37.38 -21.06 10.10
C PHE A 43 -38.91 -21.09 9.90
N LYS A 44 -39.37 -21.38 8.68
CA LYS A 44 -40.76 -21.76 8.45
C LYS A 44 -40.87 -23.26 8.72
N PRO A 45 -41.48 -23.72 9.83
CA PRO A 45 -41.90 -25.12 9.92
C PRO A 45 -43.07 -25.31 8.95
N GLY A 46 -42.76 -25.83 7.77
CA GLY A 46 -43.75 -26.24 6.80
C GLY A 46 -44.47 -27.51 7.26
N HIS A 47 -45.60 -27.31 7.95
CA HIS A 47 -46.82 -28.13 7.95
C HIS A 47 -46.66 -29.63 8.25
N LEU A 48 -47.02 -29.97 9.50
CA LEU A 48 -47.56 -31.28 9.86
C LEU A 48 -48.75 -31.60 8.95
N ARG A 49 -48.56 -32.50 7.97
CA ARG A 49 -49.67 -33.23 7.36
C ARG A 49 -49.80 -34.56 8.09
N GLU A 50 -50.70 -34.54 9.06
CA GLU A 50 -51.26 -35.72 9.70
C GLU A 50 -51.99 -36.55 8.63
N GLN A 51 -51.31 -37.58 8.12
CA GLN A 51 -51.97 -38.75 7.55
C GLN A 51 -51.84 -39.86 8.57
N ALA A 52 -52.79 -39.91 9.50
CA ALA A 52 -53.07 -41.10 10.27
C ALA A 52 -53.67 -42.15 9.33
N GLN A 53 -52.80 -42.94 8.69
CA GLN A 53 -53.14 -44.33 8.35
C GLN A 53 -52.39 -45.19 9.36
N ALA A 54 -53.14 -45.64 10.36
CA ALA A 54 -52.74 -46.77 11.16
C ALA A 54 -52.65 -47.97 10.23
N ASP A 55 -51.43 -48.44 9.97
CA ASP A 55 -51.23 -49.81 9.57
C ASP A 55 -49.99 -50.37 10.28
N SER A 56 -50.22 -51.52 10.91
CA SER A 56 -49.31 -52.19 11.81
C SER A 56 -48.31 -52.99 11.00
N THR A 57 -47.03 -52.61 11.02
CA THR A 57 -45.94 -53.55 10.69
C THR A 57 -44.68 -53.17 11.46
N GLN A 58 -44.16 -54.15 12.19
CA GLN A 58 -42.92 -54.07 12.94
C GLN A 58 -41.72 -53.82 12.00
N ALA A 59 -40.75 -53.05 12.51
CA ALA A 59 -39.39 -52.78 12.02
C ALA A 59 -39.18 -51.62 11.01
N PRO A 60 -38.66 -50.46 11.50
CA PRO A 60 -37.68 -49.69 10.74
C PRO A 60 -36.57 -48.99 11.57
N GLU A 61 -36.32 -49.37 12.83
CA GLU A 61 -35.29 -48.67 13.65
C GLU A 61 -33.85 -48.90 13.15
N VAL A 62 -33.56 -50.07 12.57
CA VAL A 62 -32.20 -50.44 12.12
C VAL A 62 -31.78 -49.64 10.88
N ASP A 63 -32.71 -49.30 9.99
CA ASP A 63 -32.44 -48.49 8.79
C ASP A 63 -32.15 -47.03 9.14
N SER A 64 -32.79 -46.49 10.18
CA SER A 64 -32.55 -45.10 10.61
C SER A 64 -31.13 -44.89 11.16
N LEU A 65 -30.58 -45.89 11.88
CA LEU A 65 -29.21 -45.86 12.40
C LEU A 65 -28.17 -46.01 11.28
N ALA A 66 -28.47 -46.82 10.25
CA ALA A 66 -27.60 -46.95 9.08
C ALA A 66 -27.54 -45.63 8.28
N ILE A 67 -28.68 -44.96 8.11
CA ILE A 67 -28.77 -43.65 7.43
C ILE A 67 -28.02 -42.57 8.22
N MET A 68 -28.18 -42.52 9.55
CA MET A 68 -27.45 -41.57 10.40
C MET A 68 -25.93 -41.79 10.38
N ARG A 69 -25.46 -43.04 10.35
CA ARG A 69 -24.03 -43.36 10.19
C ARG A 69 -23.49 -42.88 8.85
N ALA A 70 -24.20 -43.15 7.75
CA ALA A 70 -23.81 -42.66 6.43
C ALA A 70 -23.75 -41.12 6.36
N GLN A 71 -24.66 -40.42 7.05
CA GLN A 71 -24.62 -38.96 7.17
C GLN A 71 -23.41 -38.48 7.98
N LEU A 72 -23.11 -39.11 9.12
CA LEU A 72 -21.91 -38.81 9.92
C LEU A 72 -20.62 -39.04 9.13
N ASP A 73 -20.51 -40.14 8.39
CA ASP A 73 -19.35 -40.43 7.54
C ASP A 73 -19.21 -39.38 6.42
N SER A 74 -20.32 -38.96 5.81
CA SER A 74 -20.29 -37.89 4.81
C SER A 74 -19.86 -36.54 5.39
N LEU A 75 -20.32 -36.20 6.60
CA LEU A 75 -19.92 -34.99 7.31
C LEU A 75 -18.44 -35.05 7.69
N GLN A 76 -17.96 -36.20 8.15
CA GLN A 76 -16.55 -36.41 8.49
C GLN A 76 -15.66 -36.23 7.25
N ASN A 77 -16.03 -36.82 6.12
CA ASN A 77 -15.31 -36.63 4.85
C ASN A 77 -15.31 -35.16 4.39
N LEU A 78 -16.40 -34.42 4.65
CA LEU A 78 -16.48 -33.00 4.35
C LEU A 78 -15.58 -32.16 5.28
N VAL A 79 -15.55 -32.48 6.56
CA VAL A 79 -14.62 -31.87 7.53
C VAL A 79 -13.17 -32.13 7.13
N ASP A 80 -12.84 -33.37 6.77
CA ASP A 80 -11.47 -33.73 6.38
C ASP A 80 -11.07 -33.05 5.07
N SER A 81 -11.94 -33.03 4.06
CA SER A 81 -11.68 -32.32 2.80
C SER A 81 -11.52 -30.80 3.01
N THR A 82 -12.40 -30.17 3.80
CA THR A 82 -12.26 -28.73 4.12
C THR A 82 -10.98 -28.44 4.91
N ALA A 83 -10.59 -29.31 5.85
CA ALA A 83 -9.32 -29.18 6.57
C ALA A 83 -8.11 -29.26 5.61
N THR A 84 -8.13 -30.18 4.63
CA THR A 84 -7.06 -30.26 3.63
C THR A 84 -6.99 -29.01 2.75
N VAL A 85 -8.13 -28.49 2.30
CA VAL A 85 -8.21 -27.26 1.50
C VAL A 85 -7.70 -26.06 2.29
N LEU A 86 -8.11 -25.91 3.56
CA LEU A 86 -7.62 -24.84 4.43
C LEU A 86 -6.10 -24.91 4.63
N LYS A 87 -5.55 -26.12 4.77
CA LYS A 87 -4.10 -26.33 4.88
C LYS A 87 -3.37 -25.95 3.58
N GLN A 88 -3.94 -26.26 2.43
CA GLN A 88 -3.36 -25.87 1.14
C GLN A 88 -3.43 -24.36 0.93
N LEU A 89 -4.57 -23.73 1.22
CA LEU A 89 -4.73 -22.28 1.12
C LEU A 89 -3.78 -21.55 2.08
N SER A 90 -3.64 -22.02 3.32
CA SER A 90 -2.73 -21.37 4.28
C SER A 90 -1.27 -21.49 3.85
N ALA A 91 -0.86 -22.62 3.27
CA ALA A 91 0.47 -22.79 2.70
C ALA A 91 0.71 -21.88 1.48
N GLU A 92 -0.28 -21.75 0.59
CA GLU A 92 -0.20 -20.84 -0.56
C GLU A 92 -0.15 -19.37 -0.12
N VAL A 93 -0.95 -18.96 0.86
CA VAL A 93 -0.90 -17.61 1.43
C VAL A 93 0.47 -17.32 2.04
N ALA A 94 1.03 -18.25 2.81
CA ALA A 94 2.38 -18.10 3.38
C ALA A 94 3.44 -17.97 2.28
N ARG A 95 3.34 -18.78 1.21
CA ARG A 95 4.25 -18.70 0.06
C ARG A 95 4.16 -17.34 -0.64
N ARG A 96 2.95 -16.84 -0.87
CA ARG A 96 2.73 -15.51 -1.49
C ARG A 96 3.22 -14.36 -0.62
N GLN A 97 3.04 -14.44 0.70
CA GLN A 97 3.59 -13.46 1.63
C GLN A 97 5.11 -13.42 1.57
N GLU A 98 5.77 -14.58 1.54
CA GLU A 98 7.22 -14.67 1.41
C GLU A 98 7.71 -14.15 0.05
N GLU A 99 6.99 -14.46 -1.03
CA GLU A 99 7.29 -13.92 -2.37
C GLU A 99 7.18 -12.39 -2.41
N LEU A 100 6.11 -11.82 -1.84
CA LEU A 100 5.92 -10.37 -1.75
C LEU A 100 7.01 -9.71 -0.91
N LYS A 101 7.39 -10.31 0.22
CA LYS A 101 8.47 -9.80 1.07
C LYS A 101 9.80 -9.82 0.33
N ASN A 102 10.09 -10.87 -0.41
CA ASN A 102 11.30 -10.98 -1.22
C ASN A 102 11.31 -9.96 -2.37
N LEU A 103 10.18 -9.72 -3.03
CA LEU A 103 10.05 -8.69 -4.06
C LEU A 103 10.21 -7.28 -3.46
N GLN A 104 9.64 -7.02 -2.29
CA GLN A 104 9.81 -5.75 -1.57
C GLN A 104 11.29 -5.51 -1.23
N ASN A 105 11.99 -6.52 -0.71
CA ASN A 105 13.42 -6.42 -0.40
C ASN A 105 14.27 -6.19 -1.66
N LYS A 106 13.94 -6.86 -2.78
CA LYS A 106 14.60 -6.64 -4.08
C LYS A 106 14.34 -5.24 -4.62
N LEU A 107 13.12 -4.73 -4.49
CA LEU A 107 12.78 -3.37 -4.93
C LEU A 107 13.50 -2.32 -4.08
N ALA A 108 13.52 -2.48 -2.76
CA ALA A 108 14.22 -1.59 -1.84
C ALA A 108 15.72 -1.55 -2.14
N SER A 109 16.36 -2.72 -2.22
CA SER A 109 17.80 -2.81 -2.54
C SER A 109 18.15 -2.27 -3.94
N ALA A 110 17.32 -2.51 -4.96
CA ALA A 110 17.52 -1.95 -6.29
C ALA A 110 17.36 -0.42 -6.29
N SER A 111 16.35 0.10 -5.59
CA SER A 111 16.13 1.53 -5.41
C SER A 111 17.33 2.19 -4.73
N ASP A 112 17.83 1.59 -3.64
CA ASP A 112 18.99 2.06 -2.91
C ASP A 112 20.25 2.04 -3.77
N ALA A 113 20.48 0.97 -4.54
CA ALA A 113 21.61 0.87 -5.46
C ALA A 113 21.57 1.98 -6.53
N VAL A 114 20.39 2.24 -7.12
CA VAL A 114 20.20 3.34 -8.08
C VAL A 114 20.45 4.69 -7.41
N HIS A 115 19.96 4.90 -6.19
CA HIS A 115 20.18 6.14 -5.46
C HIS A 115 21.67 6.36 -5.15
N GLN A 116 22.36 5.34 -4.63
CA GLN A 116 23.80 5.38 -4.36
C GLN A 116 24.61 5.66 -5.63
N GLU A 117 24.26 5.04 -6.75
CA GLU A 117 24.94 5.28 -8.02
C GLU A 117 24.73 6.73 -8.52
N LYS A 118 23.52 7.28 -8.38
CA LYS A 118 23.25 8.70 -8.66
C LYS A 118 24.11 9.61 -7.78
N LEU A 119 24.21 9.34 -6.48
CA LEU A 119 25.04 10.13 -5.56
C LEU A 119 26.54 10.00 -5.91
N ARG A 120 27.00 8.81 -6.29
CA ARG A 120 28.39 8.57 -6.70
C ARG A 120 28.73 9.36 -7.96
N ARG A 121 27.84 9.36 -8.96
CA ARG A 121 28.00 10.15 -10.19
C ARG A 121 27.99 11.65 -9.90
N ALA A 122 27.07 12.13 -9.07
CA ALA A 122 27.00 13.53 -8.67
C ALA A 122 28.29 13.98 -7.97
N ARG A 123 28.83 13.18 -7.04
CA ARG A 123 30.14 13.44 -6.41
C ARG A 123 31.29 13.48 -7.42
N LYS A 124 31.32 12.55 -8.38
CA LYS A 124 32.35 12.54 -9.42
C LYS A 124 32.31 13.80 -10.27
N ILE A 125 31.11 14.24 -10.66
CA ILE A 125 30.91 15.48 -11.43
C ILE A 125 31.32 16.69 -10.58
N ALA A 126 30.92 16.76 -9.31
CA ALA A 126 31.33 17.81 -8.38
C ALA A 126 32.86 17.93 -8.29
N ASN A 127 33.57 16.81 -8.15
CA ASN A 127 35.03 16.78 -8.09
C ASN A 127 35.67 17.25 -9.40
N ILE A 128 35.10 16.87 -10.56
CA ILE A 128 35.59 17.34 -11.87
C ILE A 128 35.39 18.85 -12.00
N LEU A 129 34.21 19.36 -11.66
CA LEU A 129 33.91 20.79 -11.72
C LEU A 129 34.78 21.61 -10.78
N ALA A 130 35.10 21.10 -9.58
CA ALA A 130 35.99 21.78 -8.65
C ALA A 130 37.44 21.91 -9.14
N ALA A 131 37.88 21.02 -10.04
CA ALA A 131 39.22 21.05 -10.62
C ALA A 131 39.32 21.87 -11.91
N LEU A 132 38.20 22.32 -12.47
CA LEU A 132 38.15 23.10 -13.72
C LEU A 132 38.26 24.61 -13.45
N PRO A 133 38.78 25.40 -14.42
CA PRO A 133 38.73 26.85 -14.34
C PRO A 133 37.30 27.37 -14.50
N ASP A 134 37.02 28.54 -13.92
CA ASP A 134 35.66 29.12 -13.84
C ASP A 134 34.98 29.26 -15.22
N SER A 135 35.74 29.56 -16.27
CA SER A 135 35.23 29.65 -17.65
C SER A 135 34.71 28.31 -18.18
N ALA A 136 35.40 27.21 -17.87
CA ALA A 136 34.98 25.85 -18.26
C ALA A 136 33.79 25.37 -17.40
N VAL A 137 33.78 25.72 -16.11
CA VAL A 137 32.64 25.46 -15.23
C VAL A 137 31.38 26.15 -15.75
N ALA A 138 31.47 27.39 -16.23
CA ALA A 138 30.36 28.12 -16.83
C ALA A 138 29.75 27.40 -18.04
N ALA A 139 30.62 27.00 -18.97
CA ALA A 139 30.21 26.32 -20.19
C ALA A 139 29.56 24.95 -19.88
N MET A 140 30.09 24.20 -18.91
CA MET A 140 29.50 22.93 -18.48
C MET A 140 28.18 23.15 -17.75
N ALA A 141 28.13 24.07 -16.80
CA ALA A 141 26.94 24.32 -16.00
C ALA A 141 25.77 24.81 -16.86
N ALA A 142 26.02 25.61 -17.89
CA ALA A 142 25.00 26.02 -18.85
C ALA A 142 24.33 24.84 -19.60
N ARG A 143 25.06 23.74 -19.81
CA ARG A 143 24.58 22.56 -20.55
C ARG A 143 23.97 21.47 -19.65
N LEU A 144 24.27 21.51 -18.35
CA LEU A 144 23.78 20.53 -17.39
C LEU A 144 22.30 20.80 -17.05
N PRO A 145 21.45 19.78 -16.89
CA PRO A 145 20.09 19.96 -16.41
C PRO A 145 20.08 20.37 -14.94
N ASP A 146 19.07 21.14 -14.54
CA ASP A 146 18.97 21.71 -13.19
C ASP A 146 18.98 20.65 -12.10
N ASP A 147 18.29 19.52 -12.30
CA ASP A 147 18.19 18.48 -11.26
C ASP A 147 19.55 17.82 -10.98
N LEU A 148 20.39 17.70 -12.01
CA LEU A 148 21.77 17.20 -11.84
C LEU A 148 22.65 18.25 -11.17
N LEU A 149 22.48 19.54 -11.50
CA LEU A 149 23.19 20.62 -10.82
C LEU A 149 22.82 20.68 -9.34
N VAL A 150 21.55 20.49 -8.98
CA VAL A 150 21.13 20.41 -7.57
C VAL A 150 21.79 19.23 -6.87
N ALA A 151 21.81 18.04 -7.49
CA ALA A 151 22.48 16.87 -6.93
C ALA A 151 24.00 17.08 -6.75
N VAL A 152 24.63 17.77 -7.70
CA VAL A 152 26.04 18.18 -7.62
C VAL A 152 26.24 19.17 -6.47
N LEU A 153 25.44 20.23 -6.39
CA LEU A 153 25.52 21.24 -5.33
C LEU A 153 25.39 20.62 -3.92
N GLN A 154 24.49 19.65 -3.74
CA GLN A 154 24.34 18.92 -2.47
C GLN A 154 25.56 18.09 -2.07
N LYS A 155 26.45 17.75 -3.01
CA LYS A 155 27.64 16.91 -2.77
C LYS A 155 28.95 17.66 -2.91
N SER A 156 28.91 18.86 -3.47
CA SER A 156 30.05 19.79 -3.53
C SER A 156 30.37 20.36 -2.16
N ARG A 157 31.61 20.78 -1.96
CA ARG A 157 31.98 21.61 -0.80
C ARG A 157 31.34 22.98 -0.93
N GLU A 158 31.03 23.62 0.18
CA GLU A 158 30.34 24.92 0.22
C GLU A 158 31.02 25.98 -0.67
N LYS A 159 32.36 26.06 -0.64
CA LYS A 159 33.15 26.97 -1.48
C LYS A 159 32.94 26.70 -2.97
N ASP A 160 32.93 25.43 -3.38
CA ASP A 160 32.81 25.04 -4.78
C ASP A 160 31.35 25.19 -5.26
N ALA A 161 30.39 24.95 -4.39
CA ALA A 161 28.97 25.21 -4.64
C ALA A 161 28.72 26.72 -4.83
N ALA A 162 29.30 27.58 -3.99
CA ALA A 162 29.20 29.03 -4.12
C ALA A 162 29.81 29.52 -5.45
N LYS A 163 30.98 29.00 -5.84
CA LYS A 163 31.58 29.28 -7.16
C LYS A 163 30.68 28.86 -8.30
N LEU A 164 30.12 27.65 -8.25
CA LEU A 164 29.20 27.16 -9.27
C LEU A 164 27.95 28.04 -9.38
N LEU A 165 27.37 28.45 -8.25
CA LEU A 165 26.21 29.35 -8.19
C LEU A 165 26.53 30.75 -8.74
N ALA A 166 27.72 31.27 -8.47
CA ALA A 166 28.16 32.57 -9.00
C ALA A 166 28.25 32.55 -10.54
N VAL A 167 28.61 31.39 -11.11
CA VAL A 167 28.86 31.23 -12.54
C VAL A 167 27.59 30.96 -13.36
N VAL A 168 26.57 30.30 -12.80
CA VAL A 168 25.30 29.97 -13.53
C VAL A 168 24.35 31.16 -13.72
N GLY A 169 24.68 32.32 -13.15
CA GLY A 169 23.87 33.53 -13.21
C GLY A 169 22.75 33.58 -12.15
N PRO A 170 22.31 34.80 -11.75
CA PRO A 170 21.51 35.01 -10.55
C PRO A 170 20.11 34.39 -10.61
N SER A 171 19.44 34.45 -11.77
CA SER A 171 18.10 33.89 -11.95
C SER A 171 18.09 32.36 -11.78
N ARG A 172 19.04 31.69 -12.44
CA ARG A 172 19.16 30.23 -12.36
C ARG A 172 19.66 29.77 -11.00
N ALA A 173 20.62 30.49 -10.42
CA ALA A 173 21.09 30.24 -9.06
C ALA A 173 19.94 30.27 -8.05
N ALA A 174 19.07 31.29 -8.10
CA ALA A 174 17.90 31.38 -7.22
C ALA A 174 16.95 30.18 -7.40
N GLY A 175 16.72 29.75 -8.64
CA GLY A 175 15.93 28.55 -8.95
C GLY A 175 16.54 27.28 -8.35
N LEU A 176 17.85 27.09 -8.51
CA LEU A 176 18.59 25.95 -7.95
C LEU A 176 18.57 25.97 -6.42
N THR A 177 18.77 27.12 -5.78
CA THR A 177 18.72 27.27 -4.32
C THR A 177 17.32 26.95 -3.78
N ARG A 178 16.26 27.42 -4.45
CA ARG A 178 14.88 27.10 -4.06
C ARG A 178 14.60 25.60 -4.14
N LYS A 179 15.05 24.94 -5.22
CA LYS A 179 14.96 23.48 -5.34
C LYS A 179 15.72 22.78 -4.23
N LEU A 180 16.91 23.26 -3.88
CA LEU A 180 17.77 22.66 -2.86
C LEU A 180 17.15 22.77 -1.45
N VAL A 181 16.50 23.90 -1.14
CA VAL A 181 15.76 24.08 0.13
C VAL A 181 14.52 23.18 0.18
N ASN A 182 13.77 23.06 -0.92
CA ASN A 182 12.57 22.23 -0.97
C ASN A 182 12.83 20.70 -0.96
N LEU A 183 14.10 20.29 -1.13
CA LEU A 183 14.52 18.88 -1.07
C LEU A 183 14.86 18.41 0.35
N ASN A 184 15.05 19.36 1.28
CA ASN A 184 15.27 19.10 2.70
C ASN A 184 13.97 19.29 3.48
#